data_AF-A0A4Y8ZV58-F1
#
_entry.id   AF-A0A4Y8ZV58-F1
#
_cell.length_a   1.000
_cell.length_b   1.000
_cell.length_c   1.000
_cell.angle_alpha   90.00
_cell.angle_beta   90.00
_cell.angle_gamma   90.00
#
_symmetry.space_group_name_H-M   'P 1'
#
loop_
_entity.id
_entity.type
_entity.pdbx_description
1 polymer ?
#
loop_
_entity_poly.entity_id
_entity_poly.type
_entity_poly.pdbx_seq_one_letter_code
_entity_poly.pdbx_strand_id
1 'polypeptide(L)'
;MGRDDRDARPARRRRLVPPRGEASATPGRHRLIATRRRPAPLADLRPFCARVRAGLWSAPVRVIGGAMSRLLPVLPFLLLPALAACQTAAPQSPAGRPSVQIEETEEWRSAATVADAALLDGLPAAWTQALTETRRRYRRAVAVEGALLEPDSGLSRAAPTPGPYRCRAVRIGARVATARPWSTTRSGFCYVGIEGDQLSLTSEIPGLRFGGYLWDDRETRRLVFLGAATAARARTAGAYGEDTAADRIGIFERIGDYRFRLVLPAREGEARLAVVELLAAPNPE
;
A
#
# COMPACT_ATOMS: atom_id res chain seq x y z
N MET A 1 4.73 -77.92 -40.06
CA MET A 1 4.21 -79.15 -39.43
C MET A 1 4.36 -78.94 -37.93
N GLY A 2 3.37 -78.64 -37.09
CA GLY A 2 1.93 -78.42 -37.18
C GLY A 2 1.51 -77.62 -35.93
N ARG A 3 0.34 -76.96 -36.01
CA ARG A 3 -0.35 -76.18 -34.96
C ARG A 3 -0.57 -76.97 -33.65
N ASP A 4 -0.65 -76.27 -32.51
CA ASP A 4 -1.94 -76.12 -31.83
C ASP A 4 -1.94 -74.94 -30.84
N ASP A 5 -2.92 -74.05 -31.04
CA ASP A 5 -3.36 -72.99 -30.12
C ASP A 5 -4.08 -73.61 -28.92
N ARG A 6 -4.00 -72.97 -27.74
CA ARG A 6 -5.12 -72.97 -26.79
C ARG A 6 -5.03 -71.86 -25.73
N ASP A 7 -5.87 -70.85 -25.96
CA ASP A 7 -6.79 -70.21 -25.01
C ASP A 7 -6.33 -69.95 -23.56
N ALA A 8 -6.06 -68.68 -23.25
CA ALA A 8 -6.23 -68.14 -21.91
C ALA A 8 -7.07 -66.86 -21.96
N ARG A 9 -8.37 -67.00 -21.62
CA ARG A 9 -9.35 -65.92 -21.51
C ARG A 9 -9.01 -64.94 -20.38
N PRO A 10 -9.32 -63.64 -20.51
CA PRO A 10 -9.09 -62.64 -19.49
C PRO A 10 -10.11 -62.69 -18.34
N ALA A 11 -9.62 -62.62 -17.10
CA ALA A 11 -10.42 -62.53 -15.90
C ALA A 11 -11.20 -61.20 -15.83
N ARG A 12 -12.54 -61.30 -15.85
CA ARG A 12 -13.49 -60.20 -15.62
C ARG A 12 -13.32 -59.64 -14.19
N ARG A 13 -12.87 -58.38 -14.08
CA ARG A 13 -13.01 -57.60 -12.85
C ARG A 13 -14.50 -57.34 -12.56
N ARG A 14 -15.00 -57.92 -11.46
CA ARG A 14 -16.35 -57.67 -10.94
C ARG A 14 -16.46 -56.20 -10.53
N ARG A 15 -17.49 -55.52 -11.04
CA ARG A 15 -17.94 -54.20 -10.57
C ARG A 15 -18.50 -54.38 -9.16
N LEU A 16 -17.94 -53.65 -8.20
CA LEU A 16 -18.52 -53.48 -6.87
C LEU A 16 -19.71 -52.53 -6.98
N VAL A 17 -20.90 -53.06 -6.69
CA VAL A 17 -22.15 -52.31 -6.52
C VAL A 17 -22.21 -51.86 -5.05
N PRO A 18 -22.33 -50.56 -4.75
CA PRO A 18 -22.60 -50.11 -3.39
C PRO A 18 -24.09 -50.33 -3.03
N PRO A 19 -24.41 -50.70 -1.78
CA PRO A 19 -25.79 -50.91 -1.36
C PRO A 19 -26.57 -49.59 -1.25
N ARG A 20 -27.80 -49.61 -1.75
CA ARG A 20 -28.85 -48.62 -1.46
C ARG A 20 -29.32 -48.82 -0.02
N GLY A 21 -29.22 -47.77 0.79
CA GLY A 21 -29.91 -47.63 2.06
C GLY A 21 -30.64 -46.30 2.09
N GLU A 22 -31.97 -46.35 1.97
CA GLU A 22 -32.89 -45.26 2.26
C GLU A 22 -33.02 -45.10 3.78
N ALA A 23 -32.92 -43.87 4.28
CA ALA A 23 -33.59 -43.46 5.52
C ALA A 23 -33.80 -41.95 5.52
N SER A 24 -35.06 -41.58 5.37
CA SER A 24 -35.63 -40.24 5.51
C SER A 24 -35.35 -39.66 6.90
N ALA A 25 -34.93 -38.39 6.96
CA ALA A 25 -35.02 -37.58 8.17
C ALA A 25 -35.29 -36.11 7.81
N THR A 26 -36.47 -35.66 8.22
CA THR A 26 -37.07 -34.32 8.15
C THR A 26 -36.14 -33.21 8.70
N PRO A 27 -36.17 -31.99 8.13
CA PRO A 27 -35.38 -30.87 8.65
C PRO A 27 -35.97 -30.33 9.96
N GLY A 28 -35.22 -30.48 11.05
CA GLY A 28 -35.48 -29.82 12.33
C GLY A 28 -35.29 -28.31 12.22
N ARG A 29 -36.38 -27.57 12.42
CA ARG A 29 -36.41 -26.11 12.61
C ARG A 29 -35.57 -25.72 13.83
N HIS A 30 -34.35 -25.21 13.62
CA HIS A 30 -33.63 -24.52 14.68
C HIS A 30 -34.21 -23.12 14.87
N ARG A 31 -35.00 -22.96 15.95
CA ARG A 31 -35.40 -21.66 16.50
C ARG A 31 -34.13 -20.90 16.91
N LEU A 32 -33.79 -19.84 16.17
CA LEU A 32 -32.86 -18.81 16.61
C LEU A 32 -33.51 -18.06 17.77
N ILE A 33 -33.09 -18.37 19.00
CA ILE A 33 -33.39 -17.54 20.17
C ILE A 33 -32.45 -16.34 20.10
N ALA A 34 -32.96 -15.23 19.56
CA ALA A 34 -32.32 -13.92 19.63
C ALA A 34 -32.35 -13.43 21.09
N THR A 35 -31.27 -13.68 21.85
CA THR A 35 -31.06 -12.97 23.11
C THR A 35 -30.59 -11.55 22.79
N ARG A 36 -31.54 -10.60 22.76
CA ARG A 36 -31.27 -9.16 22.84
C ARG A 36 -30.46 -8.89 24.13
N ARG A 37 -29.14 -8.78 24.03
CA ARG A 37 -28.35 -8.11 25.07
C ARG A 37 -28.67 -6.62 24.99
N ARG A 38 -29.29 -6.11 26.07
CA ARG A 38 -29.47 -4.67 26.30
C ARG A 38 -28.08 -4.00 26.34
N PRO A 39 -27.88 -2.84 25.71
CA PRO A 39 -26.68 -2.05 25.93
C PRO A 39 -26.64 -1.55 27.38
N ALA A 40 -25.47 -1.66 28.00
CA ALA A 40 -25.18 -1.13 29.32
C ALA A 40 -25.29 0.42 29.31
N PRO A 41 -25.70 1.05 30.41
CA PRO A 41 -25.78 2.50 30.51
C PRO A 41 -24.38 3.13 30.45
N LEU A 42 -24.27 4.22 29.67
CA LEU A 42 -23.15 5.15 29.63
C LEU A 42 -22.88 5.69 31.04
N ALA A 43 -21.80 5.22 31.66
CA ALA A 43 -21.26 5.79 32.88
C ALA A 43 -20.22 6.86 32.54
N ASP A 44 -20.59 8.10 32.83
CA ASP A 44 -19.78 9.09 33.54
C ASP A 44 -18.42 9.47 32.93
N LEU A 45 -18.48 10.34 31.91
CA LEU A 45 -17.34 11.15 31.48
C LEU A 45 -17.06 12.25 32.52
N ARG A 46 -16.09 12.01 33.40
CA ARG A 46 -15.50 13.07 34.23
C ARG A 46 -14.39 13.79 33.44
N PRO A 47 -14.38 15.14 33.40
CA PRO A 47 -13.31 15.89 32.77
C PRO A 47 -12.06 15.91 33.67
N PHE A 48 -10.96 15.35 33.16
CA PHE A 48 -9.63 15.50 33.74
C PHE A 48 -9.11 16.91 33.46
N CYS A 49 -9.39 17.86 34.35
CA CYS A 49 -8.68 19.14 34.40
C CYS A 49 -7.27 18.92 34.96
N ALA A 50 -6.29 18.69 34.08
CA ALA A 50 -4.89 18.75 34.44
C ALA A 50 -4.47 20.22 34.62
N ARG A 51 -4.16 20.59 35.87
CA ARG A 51 -3.57 21.86 36.28
C ARG A 51 -2.24 22.10 35.56
N VAL A 52 -2.20 23.14 34.74
CA VAL A 52 -0.95 23.76 34.26
C VAL A 52 -0.32 24.51 35.44
N ARG A 53 0.80 24.00 35.96
CA ARG A 53 1.66 24.73 36.90
C ARG A 53 2.58 25.64 36.10
N ALA A 54 2.29 26.94 36.13
CA ALA A 54 3.19 27.99 35.69
C ALA A 54 4.43 28.02 36.60
N GLY A 55 5.57 27.56 36.08
CA GLY A 55 6.87 27.72 36.72
C GLY A 55 7.46 29.06 36.34
N LEU A 56 7.43 30.01 37.29
CA LEU A 56 8.18 31.25 37.21
C LEU A 56 9.68 30.94 37.21
N TRP A 57 10.38 31.25 36.13
CA TRP A 57 11.83 31.36 36.10
C TRP A 57 12.20 32.83 35.94
N SER A 58 12.52 33.43 37.08
CA SER A 58 13.13 34.74 37.19
C SER A 58 14.64 34.59 37.02
N ALA A 59 15.22 35.24 36.03
CA ALA A 59 16.67 35.46 35.95
C ALA A 59 16.95 36.97 35.76
N PRO A 60 17.95 37.53 36.46
CA PRO A 60 18.13 38.97 36.59
C PRO A 60 18.81 39.61 35.39
N VAL A 61 18.26 40.74 34.96
CA VAL A 61 18.83 41.68 34.00
C VAL A 61 20.01 42.41 34.67
N ARG A 62 21.18 42.36 34.03
CA ARG A 62 22.37 43.10 34.46
C ARG A 62 22.43 44.45 33.74
N VAL A 63 22.55 45.49 34.57
CA VAL A 63 22.61 46.91 34.27
C VAL A 63 23.96 47.30 33.66
N ILE A 64 23.94 48.00 32.52
CA ILE A 64 24.97 48.91 32.01
C ILE A 64 24.15 50.05 31.39
N GLY A 65 24.21 51.33 31.75
CA GLY A 65 25.29 52.13 32.32
C GLY A 65 25.74 53.16 31.29
N GLY A 66 25.13 54.36 31.30
CA GLY A 66 25.50 55.54 30.48
C GLY A 66 24.25 56.35 30.08
N ALA A 67 23.86 57.44 30.75
CA ALA A 67 24.44 58.80 30.74
C ALA A 67 24.52 59.37 29.30
N MET A 68 24.01 60.53 28.91
CA MET A 68 23.55 61.73 29.63
C MET A 68 22.90 62.71 28.61
N SER A 69 22.11 63.65 29.13
CA SER A 69 21.71 65.00 28.61
C SER A 69 21.51 65.24 27.10
N ARG A 70 20.28 65.55 26.65
CA ARG A 70 19.62 66.88 26.63
C ARG A 70 20.33 67.93 25.75
N LEU A 71 19.66 68.36 24.67
CA LEU A 71 19.28 69.76 24.34
C LEU A 71 19.00 69.94 22.82
N LEU A 72 17.76 70.34 22.48
CA LEU A 72 17.41 71.21 21.33
C LEU A 72 17.68 72.68 21.76
N PRO A 73 17.81 73.76 20.91
CA PRO A 73 17.14 73.96 19.60
C PRO A 73 17.84 74.90 18.53
N VAL A 74 17.18 75.06 17.35
CA VAL A 74 17.06 76.25 16.43
C VAL A 74 18.27 76.79 15.58
N LEU A 75 18.13 76.65 14.23
CA LEU A 75 18.40 77.53 13.03
C LEU A 75 19.64 78.49 12.95
N PRO A 76 20.00 79.06 11.76
CA PRO A 76 19.99 78.61 10.34
C PRO A 76 21.32 79.00 9.62
N PHE A 77 21.30 79.03 8.27
CA PHE A 77 22.16 79.82 7.36
C PHE A 77 23.32 79.11 6.61
N LEU A 78 23.04 78.92 5.31
CA LEU A 78 23.85 79.30 4.14
C LEU A 78 24.92 78.36 3.55
N LEU A 79 24.88 78.38 2.20
CA LEU A 79 25.96 78.22 1.20
C LEU A 79 26.16 76.84 0.53
N LEU A 80 25.58 76.76 -0.68
CA LEU A 80 26.00 76.04 -1.91
C LEU A 80 27.54 76.02 -2.17
N PRO A 81 28.12 75.22 -3.12
CA PRO A 81 27.55 74.21 -4.03
C PRO A 81 28.41 72.93 -4.28
N ALA A 82 27.86 72.03 -5.11
CA ALA A 82 28.53 71.24 -6.15
C ALA A 82 29.23 69.89 -5.85
N LEU A 83 28.89 68.95 -6.74
CA LEU A 83 29.62 67.79 -7.27
C LEU A 83 29.37 66.40 -6.64
N ALA A 84 28.77 65.57 -7.50
CA ALA A 84 29.02 64.14 -7.65
C ALA A 84 28.51 63.20 -6.55
N ALA A 85 27.26 62.77 -6.69
CA ALA A 85 26.86 61.44 -6.26
C ALA A 85 25.77 60.90 -7.19
N CYS A 86 26.15 60.50 -8.41
CA CYS A 86 25.41 59.45 -9.11
C CYS A 86 25.60 58.16 -8.32
N GLN A 87 24.73 57.92 -7.33
CA GLN A 87 24.62 56.61 -6.70
C GLN A 87 23.85 55.72 -7.67
N THR A 88 24.59 55.01 -8.51
CA THR A 88 24.07 53.89 -9.27
C THR A 88 23.51 52.89 -8.27
N ALA A 89 22.18 52.76 -8.23
CA ALA A 89 21.51 51.77 -7.40
C ALA A 89 22.11 50.39 -7.73
N ALA A 90 22.65 49.72 -6.72
CA ALA A 90 23.11 48.34 -6.87
C ALA A 90 21.96 47.50 -7.43
N PRO A 91 22.19 46.61 -8.41
CA PRO A 91 21.16 45.69 -8.86
C PRO A 91 20.72 44.88 -7.64
N GLN A 92 19.48 45.14 -7.20
CA GLN A 92 18.81 44.35 -6.20
C GLN A 92 18.82 42.92 -6.76
N SER A 93 19.56 42.03 -6.10
CA SER A 93 19.49 40.60 -6.43
C SER A 93 18.00 40.25 -6.46
N PRO A 94 17.50 39.65 -7.56
CA PRO A 94 16.09 39.31 -7.65
C PRO A 94 15.74 38.51 -6.41
N ALA A 95 14.80 39.07 -5.65
CA ALA A 95 14.23 38.45 -4.47
C ALA A 95 13.99 36.98 -4.76
N GLY A 96 14.39 36.14 -3.80
CA GLY A 96 14.42 34.69 -3.92
C GLY A 96 13.27 34.17 -4.78
N ARG A 97 13.62 33.45 -5.84
CA ARG A 97 12.63 32.67 -6.59
C ARG A 97 11.80 31.92 -5.55
N PRO A 98 10.46 31.93 -5.63
CA PRO A 98 9.67 31.06 -4.78
C PRO A 98 10.11 29.63 -5.06
N SER A 99 10.96 29.09 -4.19
CA SER A 99 11.19 27.67 -4.13
C SER A 99 9.94 27.13 -3.45
N VAL A 100 9.03 26.57 -4.25
CA VAL A 100 8.07 25.61 -3.73
C VAL A 100 8.93 24.51 -3.13
N GLN A 101 9.11 24.55 -1.81
CA GLN A 101 9.64 23.41 -1.09
C GLN A 101 8.58 22.33 -1.27
N ILE A 102 8.85 21.39 -2.17
CA ILE A 102 8.08 20.17 -2.27
C ILE A 102 8.48 19.34 -1.03
N GLU A 103 7.97 19.74 0.15
CA GLU A 103 8.01 18.93 1.37
C GLU A 103 6.97 17.79 1.28
N GLU A 104 6.16 17.77 0.23
CA GLU A 104 5.03 16.86 0.05
C GLU A 104 5.41 15.58 -0.72
N THR A 105 6.70 15.38 -0.97
CA THR A 105 7.19 14.40 -1.93
C THR A 105 7.04 12.96 -1.44
N GLU A 106 6.90 12.73 -0.13
CA GLU A 106 7.02 11.38 0.41
C GLU A 106 6.23 11.13 1.69
N GLU A 107 4.96 11.55 1.76
CA GLU A 107 4.11 11.24 2.92
C GLU A 107 4.16 9.74 3.26
N TRP A 108 4.20 8.88 2.24
CA TRP A 108 4.35 7.45 2.43
C TRP A 108 5.71 7.03 2.98
N ARG A 109 6.84 7.69 2.63
CA ARG A 109 8.16 7.33 3.21
C ARG A 109 8.25 7.73 4.67
N SER A 110 7.50 8.74 5.11
CA SER A 110 7.37 9.08 6.52
C SER A 110 6.59 8.01 7.31
N ALA A 111 5.65 7.32 6.66
CA ALA A 111 4.86 6.24 7.26
C ALA A 111 5.55 4.87 7.13
N ALA A 112 6.34 4.64 6.09
CA ALA A 112 6.95 3.35 5.79
C ALA A 112 8.10 2.99 6.74
N THR A 113 8.23 1.69 7.05
CA THR A 113 9.42 1.20 7.73
C THR A 113 10.64 1.29 6.80
N VAL A 114 11.84 1.47 7.38
CA VAL A 114 13.10 1.49 6.62
C VAL A 114 13.27 0.21 5.78
N ALA A 115 12.86 -0.93 6.33
CA ALA A 115 12.94 -2.22 5.64
C ALA A 115 12.00 -2.29 4.42
N ASP A 116 10.79 -1.74 4.53
CA ASP A 116 9.85 -1.70 3.41
C ASP A 116 10.26 -0.68 2.34
N ALA A 117 10.75 0.50 2.73
CA ALA A 117 11.29 1.47 1.79
C ALA A 117 12.42 0.84 0.94
N ALA A 118 13.34 0.11 1.57
CA ALA A 118 14.41 -0.60 0.87
C ALA A 118 13.90 -1.69 -0.10
N LEU A 119 12.75 -2.33 0.19
CA LEU A 119 12.14 -3.29 -0.74
C LEU A 119 11.58 -2.61 -1.98
N LEU A 120 11.01 -1.42 -1.84
CA LEU A 120 10.57 -0.63 -3.00
C LEU A 120 11.75 -0.10 -3.81
N ASP A 121 12.80 0.38 -3.18
CA ASP A 121 14.01 0.82 -3.87
C ASP A 121 14.65 -0.32 -4.68
N GLY A 122 14.60 -1.55 -4.15
CA GLY A 122 15.07 -2.76 -4.82
C GLY A 122 14.10 -3.36 -5.85
N LEU A 123 12.89 -2.81 -6.02
CA LEU A 123 11.85 -3.39 -6.85
C LEU A 123 12.23 -3.57 -8.33
N PRO A 124 12.94 -2.65 -9.01
CA PRO A 124 13.37 -2.85 -10.39
C PRO A 124 14.29 -4.07 -10.58
N ALA A 125 15.20 -4.30 -9.64
CA ALA A 125 16.06 -5.47 -9.64
C ALA A 125 15.25 -6.76 -9.40
N ALA A 126 14.28 -6.70 -8.48
CA ALA A 126 13.38 -7.82 -8.21
C ALA A 126 12.55 -8.22 -9.44
N TRP A 127 12.02 -7.24 -10.19
CA TRP A 127 11.36 -7.49 -11.49
C TRP A 127 12.26 -8.21 -12.49
N THR A 128 13.47 -7.69 -12.68
CA THR A 128 14.44 -8.27 -13.62
C THR A 128 14.76 -9.73 -13.28
N GLN A 129 15.06 -9.99 -12.01
CA GLN A 129 15.36 -11.35 -11.52
C GLN A 129 14.15 -12.27 -11.66
N ALA A 130 12.98 -11.83 -11.20
CA ALA A 130 11.76 -12.62 -11.21
C ALA A 130 11.35 -13.00 -12.64
N LEU A 131 11.36 -12.06 -13.58
CA LEU A 131 11.03 -12.32 -14.97
C LEU A 131 12.07 -13.21 -15.65
N THR A 132 13.37 -13.03 -15.35
CA THR A 132 14.45 -13.88 -15.89
C THR A 132 14.24 -15.34 -15.48
N GLU A 133 14.04 -15.59 -14.19
CA GLU A 133 13.81 -16.94 -13.65
C GLU A 133 12.54 -17.56 -14.22
N THR A 134 11.46 -16.78 -14.26
CA THR A 134 10.15 -17.24 -14.74
C THR A 134 10.17 -17.59 -16.23
N ARG A 135 10.75 -16.71 -17.06
CA ARG A 135 10.77 -16.86 -18.53
C ARG A 135 11.61 -18.06 -18.99
N ARG A 136 12.53 -18.59 -18.17
CA ARG A 136 13.29 -19.83 -18.47
C ARG A 136 12.37 -21.02 -18.75
N ARG A 137 11.24 -21.13 -18.04
CA ARG A 137 10.30 -22.26 -18.18
C ARG A 137 8.88 -21.84 -18.60
N TYR A 138 8.48 -20.60 -18.32
CA TYR A 138 7.10 -20.13 -18.46
C TYR A 138 6.96 -18.94 -19.41
N ARG A 139 7.85 -18.79 -20.40
CA ARG A 139 7.84 -17.65 -21.35
C ARG A 139 6.46 -17.39 -21.96
N ARG A 140 5.75 -18.43 -22.41
CA ARG A 140 4.41 -18.30 -23.00
C ARG A 140 3.38 -17.79 -21.99
N ALA A 141 3.40 -18.30 -20.76
CA ALA A 141 2.50 -17.86 -19.70
C ALA A 141 2.74 -16.38 -19.35
N VAL A 142 4.01 -15.98 -19.24
CA VAL A 142 4.38 -14.56 -19.01
C VAL A 142 3.87 -13.67 -20.15
N ALA A 143 4.02 -14.10 -21.41
CA ALA A 143 3.56 -13.32 -22.57
C ALA A 143 2.04 -13.12 -22.59
N VAL A 144 1.26 -14.10 -22.14
CA VAL A 144 -0.21 -14.01 -22.07
C VAL A 144 -0.69 -12.96 -21.06
N GLU A 145 0.07 -12.72 -19.99
CA GLU A 145 -0.30 -11.70 -18.99
C GLU A 145 -0.21 -10.26 -19.52
N GLY A 146 0.58 -10.04 -20.58
CA GLY A 146 0.77 -8.75 -21.24
C GLY A 146 1.18 -7.67 -20.25
N ALA A 147 0.45 -6.55 -20.26
CA ALA A 147 0.69 -5.40 -19.39
C ALA A 147 0.78 -5.75 -17.90
N LEU A 148 0.13 -6.83 -17.43
CA LEU A 148 0.22 -7.20 -16.01
C LEU A 148 1.66 -7.51 -15.57
N LEU A 149 2.49 -8.11 -16.44
CA LEU A 149 3.87 -8.49 -16.14
C LEU A 149 4.92 -7.69 -16.92
N GLU A 150 4.51 -6.57 -17.50
CA GLU A 150 5.43 -5.60 -18.12
C GLU A 150 5.78 -4.50 -17.10
N PRO A 151 7.04 -4.39 -16.64
CA PRO A 151 7.40 -3.47 -15.55
C PRO A 151 6.98 -2.02 -15.81
N ASP A 152 7.08 -1.54 -17.04
CA ASP A 152 6.86 -0.14 -17.41
C ASP A 152 5.48 0.14 -18.01
N SER A 153 4.49 -0.72 -17.76
CA SER A 153 3.11 -0.55 -18.26
C SER A 153 2.23 0.41 -17.45
N GLY A 154 2.78 1.07 -16.43
CA GLY A 154 2.04 2.00 -15.58
C GLY A 154 1.54 3.21 -16.37
N LEU A 155 0.27 3.57 -16.17
CA LEU A 155 -0.39 4.70 -16.81
C LEU A 155 -0.69 5.81 -15.79
N SER A 156 -0.73 7.07 -16.25
CA SER A 156 -1.09 8.25 -15.45
C SER A 156 -2.46 8.12 -14.79
N ARG A 157 -2.77 8.83 -13.69
CA ARG A 157 -4.05 8.70 -12.93
C ARG A 157 -4.23 7.28 -12.35
N ALA A 158 -3.29 6.87 -11.50
CA ALA A 158 -3.26 5.53 -10.92
C ALA A 158 -4.41 5.25 -9.92
N ALA A 159 -5.07 6.29 -9.39
CA ALA A 159 -6.15 6.16 -8.43
C ALA A 159 -7.35 5.33 -8.97
N PRO A 160 -7.66 4.17 -8.35
CA PRO A 160 -8.83 3.39 -8.69
C PRO A 160 -10.11 4.06 -8.16
N THR A 161 -11.24 3.79 -8.80
CA THR A 161 -12.54 4.20 -8.26
C THR A 161 -12.89 3.35 -7.04
N PRO A 162 -13.51 3.90 -5.98
CA PRO A 162 -14.02 3.11 -4.87
C PRO A 162 -15.04 2.07 -5.34
N GLY A 163 -15.04 0.89 -4.71
CA GLY A 163 -15.96 -0.20 -5.01
C GLY A 163 -15.30 -1.59 -5.09
N PRO A 164 -16.07 -2.60 -5.52
CA PRO A 164 -15.61 -3.98 -5.62
C PRO A 164 -14.81 -4.24 -6.90
N TYR A 165 -13.79 -5.09 -6.77
CA TYR A 165 -12.92 -5.54 -7.86
C TYR A 165 -12.85 -7.06 -7.89
N ARG A 166 -12.79 -7.63 -9.10
CA ARG A 166 -12.35 -9.01 -9.29
C ARG A 166 -10.83 -9.02 -9.25
N CYS A 167 -10.27 -9.88 -8.40
CA CYS A 167 -8.83 -9.94 -8.24
C CYS A 167 -8.26 -11.33 -8.42
N ARG A 168 -7.02 -11.41 -8.89
CA ARG A 168 -6.18 -12.61 -8.83
C ARG A 168 -4.73 -12.20 -8.64
N ALA A 169 -3.88 -13.12 -8.23
CA ALA A 169 -2.45 -12.87 -8.13
C ALA A 169 -1.65 -13.84 -9.00
N VAL A 170 -0.58 -13.32 -9.60
CA VAL A 170 0.46 -14.07 -10.28
C VAL A 170 1.74 -13.93 -9.47
N ARG A 171 2.31 -15.06 -9.03
CA ARG A 171 3.59 -15.10 -8.33
C ARG A 171 4.68 -15.45 -9.32
N ILE A 172 5.73 -14.64 -9.36
CA ILE A 172 6.84 -14.78 -10.30
C ILE A 172 8.19 -14.79 -9.58
N GLY A 173 9.16 -15.49 -10.17
CA GLY A 173 10.49 -15.70 -9.62
C GLY A 173 10.49 -16.71 -8.47
N ALA A 174 11.68 -17.19 -8.14
CA ALA A 174 11.93 -18.14 -7.06
C ALA A 174 13.07 -17.61 -6.19
N ARG A 175 12.81 -17.42 -4.89
CA ARG A 175 13.83 -17.01 -3.90
C ARG A 175 14.66 -18.19 -3.41
N VAL A 176 14.13 -19.40 -3.51
CA VAL A 176 14.81 -20.66 -3.20
C VAL A 176 14.83 -21.56 -4.43
N ALA A 177 15.92 -22.30 -4.63
CA ALA A 177 16.13 -23.07 -5.86
C ALA A 177 15.04 -24.15 -6.13
N THR A 178 14.38 -24.63 -5.06
CA THR A 178 13.33 -25.64 -5.13
C THR A 178 11.94 -25.06 -5.43
N ALA A 179 11.76 -23.74 -5.29
CA ALA A 179 10.47 -23.10 -5.49
C ALA A 179 10.06 -23.07 -6.96
N ARG A 180 8.76 -23.16 -7.22
CA ARG A 180 8.22 -22.97 -8.56
C ARG A 180 8.22 -21.46 -8.87
N PRO A 181 8.92 -20.99 -9.92
CA PRO A 181 9.03 -19.56 -10.22
C PRO A 181 7.76 -18.97 -10.87
N TRP A 182 6.67 -19.74 -10.93
CA TRP A 182 5.40 -19.33 -11.53
C TRP A 182 4.24 -20.00 -10.81
N SER A 183 3.31 -19.21 -10.29
CA SER A 183 2.00 -19.73 -9.90
C SER A 183 0.94 -18.66 -10.01
N THR A 184 -0.31 -19.07 -10.20
CA THR A 184 -1.46 -18.17 -10.20
C THR A 184 -2.42 -18.59 -9.10
N THR A 185 -3.06 -17.62 -8.46
CA THR A 185 -4.14 -17.90 -7.52
C THR A 185 -5.43 -18.15 -8.26
N ARG A 186 -6.40 -18.77 -7.58
CA ARG A 186 -7.81 -18.62 -7.97
C ARG A 186 -8.20 -17.15 -7.82
N SER A 187 -9.24 -16.75 -8.56
CA SER A 187 -9.83 -15.43 -8.39
C SER A 187 -10.44 -15.28 -7.00
N GLY A 188 -10.31 -14.08 -6.45
CA GLY A 188 -11.01 -13.61 -5.27
C GLY A 188 -11.57 -12.21 -5.53
N PHE A 189 -11.79 -11.46 -4.46
CA PHE A 189 -12.30 -10.09 -4.52
C PHE A 189 -11.32 -9.15 -3.84
N CYS A 190 -11.24 -7.92 -4.35
CA CYS A 190 -10.72 -6.80 -3.58
C CYS A 190 -11.81 -5.76 -3.40
N TYR A 191 -11.64 -4.92 -2.40
CA TYR A 191 -12.47 -3.77 -2.17
C TYR A 191 -11.59 -2.53 -2.05
N VAL A 192 -11.90 -1.51 -2.84
CA VAL A 192 -11.32 -0.17 -2.71
C VAL A 192 -12.31 0.69 -1.93
N GLY A 193 -11.89 1.19 -0.78
CA GLY A 193 -12.68 2.09 0.06
C GLY A 193 -12.10 3.49 0.11
N ILE A 194 -12.80 4.38 0.82
CA ILE A 194 -12.30 5.69 1.24
C ILE A 194 -12.40 5.71 2.75
N GLU A 195 -11.29 6.03 3.41
CA GLU A 195 -11.19 6.18 4.87
C GLU A 195 -10.56 7.56 5.11
N GLY A 196 -11.36 8.52 5.60
CA GLY A 196 -10.93 9.92 5.64
C GLY A 196 -10.73 10.48 4.23
N ASP A 197 -9.52 10.95 3.95
CA ASP A 197 -9.06 11.44 2.65
C ASP A 197 -8.24 10.40 1.86
N GLN A 198 -8.08 9.19 2.39
CA GLN A 198 -7.21 8.17 1.81
C GLN A 198 -7.97 6.98 1.23
N LEU A 199 -7.46 6.44 0.12
CA LEU A 199 -7.98 5.20 -0.45
C LEU A 199 -7.50 4.00 0.37
N SER A 200 -8.42 3.12 0.73
CA SER A 200 -8.10 1.84 1.35
C SER A 200 -8.21 0.71 0.32
N LEU A 201 -7.40 -0.33 0.49
CA LEU A 201 -7.45 -1.54 -0.34
C LEU A 201 -7.44 -2.78 0.55
N THR A 202 -8.46 -3.62 0.39
CA THR A 202 -8.54 -4.93 1.05
C THR A 202 -8.60 -6.03 -0.01
N SER A 203 -7.82 -7.10 0.19
CA SER A 203 -7.78 -8.29 -0.66
C SER A 203 -8.29 -9.52 0.08
N GLU A 204 -9.20 -10.23 -0.56
CA GLU A 204 -9.74 -11.53 -0.15
C GLU A 204 -9.35 -12.64 -1.14
N ILE A 205 -8.16 -12.51 -1.75
CA ILE A 205 -7.58 -13.53 -2.62
C ILE A 205 -7.13 -14.73 -1.78
N PRO A 206 -7.51 -15.97 -2.11
CA PRO A 206 -7.05 -17.15 -1.38
C PRO A 206 -5.51 -17.24 -1.34
N GLY A 207 -4.96 -17.28 -0.13
CA GLY A 207 -3.52 -17.33 0.10
C GLY A 207 -2.78 -16.01 -0.14
N LEU A 208 -3.48 -14.88 -0.31
CA LEU A 208 -2.92 -13.54 -0.40
C LEU A 208 -3.91 -12.49 0.12
N ARG A 209 -4.38 -12.68 1.36
CA ARG A 209 -5.27 -11.74 2.04
C ARG A 209 -4.43 -10.63 2.68
N PHE A 210 -4.86 -9.38 2.52
CA PHE A 210 -4.21 -8.21 3.08
C PHE A 210 -5.17 -7.02 3.14
N GLY A 211 -4.81 -6.00 3.91
CA GLY A 211 -5.53 -4.73 3.98
C GLY A 211 -4.59 -3.58 4.28
N GLY A 212 -4.87 -2.40 3.75
CA GLY A 212 -4.04 -1.21 3.94
C GLY A 212 -4.53 0.00 3.18
N TYR A 213 -3.65 0.99 3.03
CA TYR A 213 -3.92 2.27 2.39
C TYR A 213 -3.06 2.48 1.15
N LEU A 214 -3.59 3.25 0.20
CA LEU A 214 -2.89 3.70 -0.99
C LEU A 214 -2.50 5.16 -0.80
N TRP A 215 -1.21 5.44 -0.92
CA TRP A 215 -0.60 6.75 -0.78
C TRP A 215 -0.22 7.29 -2.14
N ASP A 216 -0.36 8.60 -2.36
CA ASP A 216 0.07 9.22 -3.60
C ASP A 216 1.61 9.34 -3.62
N ASP A 217 2.25 8.82 -4.66
CA ASP A 217 3.63 9.13 -4.99
C ASP A 217 3.63 10.16 -6.11
N ARG A 218 3.70 11.43 -5.70
CA ARG A 218 3.59 12.58 -6.59
C ARG A 218 4.73 12.65 -7.62
N GLU A 219 5.90 12.09 -7.32
CA GLU A 219 7.04 12.07 -8.25
C GLU A 219 6.78 11.11 -9.40
N THR A 220 6.38 9.88 -9.07
CA THR A 220 6.20 8.81 -10.07
C THR A 220 4.78 8.78 -10.65
N ARG A 221 3.84 9.51 -10.05
CA ARG A 221 2.39 9.52 -10.36
C ARG A 221 1.77 8.12 -10.25
N ARG A 222 2.32 7.30 -9.37
CA ARG A 222 1.84 5.98 -8.99
C ARG A 222 1.28 6.06 -7.58
N LEU A 223 0.67 4.98 -7.10
CA LEU A 223 0.29 4.88 -5.69
C LEU A 223 1.20 3.87 -4.98
N VAL A 224 1.51 4.14 -3.72
CA VAL A 224 2.23 3.21 -2.84
C VAL A 224 1.24 2.58 -1.87
N PHE A 225 1.18 1.25 -1.85
CA PHE A 225 0.40 0.51 -0.88
C PHE A 225 1.23 0.29 0.39
N LEU A 226 0.68 0.66 1.55
CA LEU A 226 1.18 0.28 2.87
C LEU A 226 0.06 -0.45 3.62
N GLY A 227 0.34 -1.67 4.08
CA GLY A 227 -0.67 -2.48 4.75
C GLY A 227 -0.11 -3.74 5.37
N ALA A 228 -0.98 -4.60 5.88
CA ALA A 228 -0.57 -5.85 6.52
C ALA A 228 -1.28 -7.05 5.91
N ALA A 229 -0.61 -8.20 5.95
CA ALA A 229 -1.23 -9.48 5.64
C ALA A 229 -2.32 -9.81 6.66
N THR A 230 -3.43 -10.36 6.18
CA THR A 230 -4.53 -10.79 7.04
C THR A 230 -4.33 -12.24 7.45
N ALA A 231 -4.19 -12.49 8.75
CA ALA A 231 -4.10 -13.84 9.28
C ALA A 231 -5.34 -14.69 8.90
N ALA A 232 -5.16 -16.01 8.74
CA ALA A 232 -6.19 -16.90 8.21
C ALA A 232 -7.53 -16.87 8.98
N ARG A 233 -7.50 -16.66 10.31
CA ARG A 233 -8.69 -16.56 11.17
C ARG A 233 -9.16 -15.12 11.41
N ALA A 234 -8.36 -14.14 11.02
CA ALA A 234 -8.69 -12.74 11.18
C ALA A 234 -9.69 -12.30 10.10
N ARG A 235 -10.59 -11.39 10.48
CA ARG A 235 -11.57 -10.80 9.56
C ARG A 235 -10.97 -9.63 8.78
N THR A 236 -10.09 -8.86 9.41
CA THR A 236 -9.41 -7.69 8.85
C THR A 236 -7.91 -7.81 9.06
N ALA A 237 -7.12 -7.11 8.25
CA ALA A 237 -5.70 -6.92 8.51
C ALA A 237 -5.49 -6.14 9.82
N GLY A 238 -4.33 -6.35 10.46
CA GLY A 238 -3.85 -5.46 11.53
C GLY A 238 -3.40 -4.11 10.97
N ALA A 239 -3.03 -3.18 11.85
CA ALA A 239 -2.46 -1.92 11.40
C ALA A 239 -1.06 -2.14 10.81
N TYR A 240 -0.70 -1.38 9.77
CA TYR A 240 0.66 -1.36 9.27
C TYR A 240 1.62 -0.88 10.37
N GLY A 241 2.76 -1.56 10.54
CA GLY A 241 3.75 -1.28 11.58
C GLY A 241 3.46 -1.95 12.94
N GLU A 242 2.30 -2.58 13.11
CA GLU A 242 1.98 -3.35 14.34
C GLU A 242 2.77 -4.66 14.39
N ASP A 243 2.90 -5.34 13.24
CA ASP A 243 3.68 -6.57 13.07
C ASP A 243 4.50 -6.51 11.77
N THR A 244 5.79 -6.25 11.91
CA THR A 244 6.74 -6.14 10.79
C THR A 244 6.88 -7.39 9.92
N ALA A 245 6.45 -8.57 10.41
CA ALA A 245 6.39 -9.79 9.60
C ALA A 245 5.12 -9.84 8.75
N ALA A 246 4.02 -9.25 9.23
CA ALA A 246 2.78 -9.11 8.50
C ALA A 246 2.80 -7.93 7.51
N ASP A 247 3.61 -6.91 7.76
CA ASP A 247 3.72 -5.71 6.93
C ASP A 247 3.99 -6.01 5.45
N ARG A 248 3.36 -5.23 4.58
CA ARG A 248 3.43 -5.34 3.13
C ARG A 248 3.51 -3.93 2.56
N ILE A 249 4.42 -3.78 1.61
CA ILE A 249 4.54 -2.59 0.79
C ILE A 249 4.42 -2.98 -0.68
N GLY A 250 3.95 -2.07 -1.53
CA GLY A 250 3.92 -2.32 -2.97
C GLY A 250 3.62 -1.08 -3.80
N ILE A 251 3.78 -1.23 -5.11
CA ILE A 251 3.44 -0.21 -6.09
C ILE A 251 2.11 -0.55 -6.75
N PHE A 252 1.18 0.38 -6.71
CA PHE A 252 -0.14 0.29 -7.31
C PHE A 252 -0.23 1.20 -8.55
N GLU A 253 -0.65 0.64 -9.67
CA GLU A 253 -0.65 1.31 -10.97
C GLU A 253 -1.93 0.99 -11.74
N ARG A 254 -2.40 1.95 -12.54
CA ARG A 254 -3.31 1.64 -13.64
C ARG A 254 -2.48 1.07 -14.80
N ILE A 255 -2.91 -0.05 -15.39
CA ILE A 255 -2.22 -0.72 -16.51
C ILE A 255 -3.14 -0.94 -17.72
N GLY A 256 -4.34 -0.39 -17.69
CA GLY A 256 -5.33 -0.41 -18.75
C GLY A 256 -6.64 0.23 -18.28
N ASP A 257 -7.66 0.20 -19.13
CA ASP A 257 -8.97 0.73 -18.78
C ASP A 257 -9.60 -0.14 -17.69
N TYR A 258 -9.90 0.46 -16.53
CA TYR A 258 -10.44 -0.23 -15.35
C TYR A 258 -9.64 -1.46 -14.91
N ARG A 259 -8.36 -1.52 -15.28
CA ARG A 259 -7.42 -2.61 -14.98
C ARG A 259 -6.22 -2.03 -14.26
N PHE A 260 -5.99 -2.55 -13.07
CA PHE A 260 -4.96 -2.10 -12.16
C PHE A 260 -4.08 -3.25 -11.72
N ARG A 261 -2.90 -2.90 -11.22
CA ARG A 261 -1.89 -3.82 -10.73
C ARG A 261 -1.39 -3.32 -9.38
N LEU A 262 -1.29 -4.22 -8.41
CA LEU A 262 -0.48 -4.03 -7.21
C LEU A 262 0.70 -5.01 -7.26
N VAL A 263 1.93 -4.48 -7.22
CA VAL A 263 3.16 -5.27 -7.18
C VAL A 263 3.66 -5.33 -5.74
N LEU A 264 3.64 -6.52 -5.15
CA LEU A 264 4.14 -6.77 -3.81
C LEU A 264 5.49 -7.48 -3.87
N PRO A 265 6.62 -6.83 -3.53
CA PRO A 265 7.85 -7.54 -3.21
C PRO A 265 7.65 -8.47 -2.03
N ALA A 266 8.09 -9.71 -2.16
CA ALA A 266 7.98 -10.68 -1.08
C ALA A 266 9.01 -10.37 0.01
N ARG A 267 8.55 -10.12 1.24
CA ARG A 267 9.42 -10.08 2.43
C ARG A 267 9.98 -11.45 2.75
N GLU A 268 9.13 -12.46 2.69
CA GLU A 268 9.42 -13.86 2.99
C GLU A 268 8.68 -14.80 2.02
N GLY A 269 9.09 -16.06 1.99
CA GLY A 269 8.47 -17.11 1.18
C GLY A 269 9.20 -17.42 -0.12
N GLU A 270 8.52 -18.19 -0.98
CA GLU A 270 9.14 -18.86 -2.12
C GLU A 270 9.28 -17.99 -3.38
N ALA A 271 8.36 -17.06 -3.62
CA ALA A 271 8.36 -16.22 -4.82
C ALA A 271 9.03 -14.86 -4.58
N ARG A 272 9.52 -14.21 -5.64
CA ARG A 272 10.14 -12.88 -5.53
C ARG A 272 9.09 -11.77 -5.49
N LEU A 273 8.11 -11.85 -6.39
CA LEU A 273 7.02 -10.89 -6.49
C LEU A 273 5.67 -11.62 -6.48
N ALA A 274 4.69 -11.00 -5.84
CA ALA A 274 3.28 -11.28 -6.09
C ALA A 274 2.67 -10.07 -6.81
N VAL A 275 2.18 -10.28 -8.02
CA VAL A 275 1.53 -9.26 -8.83
C VAL A 275 0.03 -9.50 -8.78
N VAL A 276 -0.69 -8.60 -8.12
CA VAL A 276 -2.15 -8.64 -7.99
C VAL A 276 -2.77 -7.85 -9.13
N GLU A 277 -3.63 -8.50 -9.91
CA GLU A 277 -4.47 -7.86 -10.90
C GLU A 277 -5.80 -7.48 -10.26
N LEU A 278 -6.27 -6.26 -10.50
CA LEU A 278 -7.58 -5.80 -10.11
C LEU A 278 -8.33 -5.36 -11.37
N LEU A 279 -9.50 -5.95 -11.59
CA LEU A 279 -10.43 -5.56 -12.66
C LEU A 279 -11.69 -5.01 -11.99
N ALA A 280 -12.08 -3.78 -12.34
CA ALA A 280 -13.32 -3.22 -11.82
C ALA A 280 -14.46 -4.20 -12.14
N ALA A 281 -15.17 -4.64 -11.10
CA ALA A 281 -16.38 -5.42 -11.36
C ALA A 281 -17.39 -4.45 -11.97
N PRO A 282 -18.08 -4.81 -13.08
CA PRO A 282 -19.22 -4.02 -13.50
C PRO A 282 -20.19 -3.97 -12.31
N ASN A 283 -20.63 -2.76 -11.95
CA ASN A 283 -21.64 -2.59 -10.92
C ASN A 283 -22.86 -3.43 -11.35
N PRO A 284 -23.35 -4.36 -10.52
CA PRO A 284 -24.68 -4.91 -10.75
C PRO A 284 -25.66 -3.76 -10.48
N GLU A 285 -26.15 -3.13 -11.54
CA GLU A 285 -27.31 -2.25 -11.47
C GLU A 285 -28.55 -3.00 -10.95
#